data_AF-A0A812RG77-F1
#
_entry.id   AF-A0A812RG77-F1
#
_cell.length_a   1.000
_cell.length_b   1.000
_cell.length_c   1.000
_cell.angle_alpha   90.00
_cell.angle_beta   90.00
_cell.angle_gamma   90.00
#
_symmetry.space_group_name_H-M   'P 1'
#
loop_
_entity.id
_entity.type
_entity.pdbx_description
1 polymer ?
#
loop_
_entity_poly.entity_id
_entity_poly.type
_entity_poly.pdbx_seq_one_letter_code
_entity_poly.pdbx_strand_id
1 'polypeptide(L)'
;KGFHPISGARIYNFEEGEVQRYLLSSIAFWMEQFGIDGFRFLEVSSMIYADRGRWVPADPAELEEYLSTDDKTDKAGVQYLMQANSLIHQLEKHARTVAE
;
A
#
# COMPACT_ATOMS: atom_id res chain seq x y z
N LYS A 1 12.34 11.90 3.31
CA LYS A 1 11.51 10.67 3.37
C LYS A 1 10.83 10.61 4.74
N GLY A 2 9.58 10.18 4.83
CA GLY A 2 8.86 10.05 6.11
C GLY A 2 7.66 11.00 6.32
N PHE A 3 7.46 11.97 5.44
CA PHE A 3 6.26 12.83 5.44
C PHE A 3 5.57 12.80 4.09
N HIS A 4 4.24 12.74 4.12
CA HIS A 4 3.38 12.89 2.97
C HIS A 4 3.44 14.33 2.50
N PRO A 5 3.72 14.57 1.23
CA PRO A 5 4.17 15.88 0.80
C PRO A 5 3.07 16.92 0.63
N ILE A 6 1.81 16.47 0.52
CA ILE A 6 0.65 17.36 0.42
C ILE A 6 0.02 17.55 1.81
N SER A 7 -0.23 16.47 2.53
CA SER A 7 -0.95 16.49 3.82
C SER A 7 -0.05 16.72 5.03
N GLY A 8 1.27 16.53 4.91
CA GLY A 8 2.21 16.57 6.04
C GLY A 8 2.10 15.38 6.99
N ALA A 9 1.29 14.37 6.68
CA ALA A 9 1.15 13.17 7.50
C ALA A 9 2.46 12.36 7.54
N ARG A 10 2.67 11.53 8.57
CA ARG A 10 3.83 10.63 8.60
C ARG A 10 3.58 9.41 7.71
N ILE A 11 4.60 8.99 6.97
CA ILE A 11 4.56 7.80 6.13
C ILE A 11 5.33 6.68 6.82
N TYR A 12 4.71 5.49 6.88
CA TYR A 12 5.35 4.28 7.40
C TYR A 12 6.58 3.89 6.58
N ASN A 13 7.63 3.42 7.26
CA ASN A 13 8.76 2.80 6.59
C ASN A 13 8.46 1.32 6.33
N PHE A 14 8.07 0.99 5.09
CA PHE A 14 7.75 -0.39 4.70
C PHE A 14 8.98 -1.30 4.58
N GLU A 15 10.21 -0.77 4.62
CA GLU A 15 11.43 -1.60 4.67
C GLU A 15 11.65 -2.20 6.07
N GLU A 16 11.02 -1.61 7.10
CA GLU A 16 11.23 -2.01 8.49
C GLU A 16 10.32 -3.19 8.86
N GLY A 17 10.92 -4.34 9.17
CA GLY A 17 10.19 -5.57 9.49
C GLY A 17 9.21 -5.42 10.66
N GLU A 18 9.54 -4.61 11.66
CA GLU A 18 8.66 -4.32 12.80
C GLU A 18 7.40 -3.53 12.38
N VAL A 19 7.55 -2.61 11.42
CA VAL A 19 6.44 -1.85 10.85
C VAL A 19 5.54 -2.77 10.02
N GLN A 20 6.13 -3.63 9.19
CA GLN A 20 5.36 -4.64 8.44
C GLN A 20 4.60 -5.57 9.40
N ARG A 21 5.26 -6.06 10.46
CA ARG A 21 4.63 -6.92 11.47
C ARG A 21 3.45 -6.21 12.12
N TYR A 22 3.64 -4.97 12.57
CA TYR A 22 2.56 -4.18 13.17
C TYR A 22 1.35 -4.04 12.24
N LEU A 23 1.58 -3.66 10.97
CA LEU A 23 0.50 -3.43 10.01
C LEU A 23 -0.20 -4.72 9.57
N LEU A 24 0.53 -5.81 9.33
CA LEU A 24 -0.05 -7.11 8.99
C LEU A 24 -0.81 -7.72 10.18
N SER A 25 -0.29 -7.59 11.40
CA SER A 25 -1.01 -8.01 12.61
C SER A 25 -2.28 -7.18 12.84
N SER A 26 -2.29 -5.90 12.48
CA SER A 26 -3.52 -5.09 12.51
C SER A 26 -4.60 -5.64 11.57
N ILE A 27 -4.23 -6.01 10.35
CA ILE A 27 -5.14 -6.66 9.39
C ILE A 27 -5.73 -7.94 9.99
N ALA A 28 -4.87 -8.84 10.48
CA ALA A 28 -5.32 -10.10 11.09
C ALA A 28 -6.23 -9.85 12.31
N PHE A 29 -5.88 -8.88 13.16
CA PHE A 29 -6.66 -8.50 14.32
C PHE A 29 -8.10 -8.08 13.94
N TRP A 30 -8.25 -7.21 12.94
CA TRP A 30 -9.57 -6.78 12.50
C TRP A 30 -10.40 -7.93 11.92
N MET A 31 -9.79 -8.82 11.15
CA MET A 31 -10.49 -9.98 10.58
C MET A 31 -10.89 -10.99 11.67
N GLU A 32 -9.98 -11.36 12.56
CA GLU A 32 -10.21 -12.41 13.55
C GLU A 32 -11.11 -11.96 14.71
N GLN A 33 -10.96 -10.70 15.16
CA GLN A 33 -11.67 -10.22 16.34
C GLN A 33 -13.03 -9.59 16.00
N PHE A 34 -13.17 -9.01 14.80
CA PHE A 34 -14.40 -8.33 14.39
C PHE A 34 -15.11 -9.00 13.21
N GLY A 35 -14.50 -10.00 12.57
CA GLY A 35 -15.15 -10.76 11.50
C GLY A 35 -15.48 -9.93 10.27
N ILE A 36 -14.69 -8.90 9.95
CA ILE A 36 -14.95 -8.03 8.80
C ILE A 36 -14.69 -8.76 7.47
N ASP A 37 -15.49 -8.45 6.45
CA ASP A 37 -15.46 -9.15 5.15
C ASP A 37 -14.40 -8.60 4.16
N GLY A 38 -13.53 -7.69 4.59
CA GLY A 38 -12.52 -7.11 3.73
C GLY A 38 -12.04 -5.71 4.12
N PHE A 39 -11.24 -5.11 3.24
CA PHE A 39 -10.58 -3.82 3.46
C PHE A 39 -10.62 -2.93 2.23
N ARG A 40 -10.64 -1.62 2.48
CA ARG A 40 -10.28 -0.60 1.48
C ARG A 40 -8.98 0.06 1.94
N PHE A 41 -7.93 -0.06 1.12
CA PHE A 41 -6.68 0.66 1.30
C PHE A 41 -6.82 2.02 0.62
N LEU A 42 -6.70 3.08 1.41
CA LEU A 42 -6.78 4.46 0.94
C LEU A 42 -5.40 4.97 0.55
N GLU A 43 -5.35 5.90 -0.39
CA GLU A 43 -4.14 6.59 -0.84
C GLU A 43 -3.00 5.61 -1.22
N VAL A 44 -3.32 4.54 -1.95
CA VAL A 44 -2.37 3.50 -2.38
C VAL A 44 -1.27 4.09 -3.26
N SER A 45 -1.57 5.14 -4.02
CA SER A 45 -0.58 5.93 -4.76
C SER A 45 0.56 6.47 -3.87
N SER A 46 0.28 6.82 -2.62
CA SER A 46 1.29 7.23 -1.65
C SER A 46 2.17 6.08 -1.18
N MET A 47 1.71 4.84 -1.31
CA MET A 47 2.44 3.64 -0.91
C MET A 47 3.34 3.14 -2.03
N ILE A 48 2.89 3.19 -3.28
CA ILE A 48 3.57 2.54 -4.43
C ILE A 48 4.43 3.48 -5.26
N TYR A 49 4.26 4.81 -5.16
CA TYR A 49 5.09 5.77 -5.89
C TYR A 49 6.14 6.41 -4.99
N ALA A 50 7.37 6.51 -5.49
CA ALA A 50 8.46 7.18 -4.78
C ALA A 50 8.15 8.67 -4.50
N ASP A 51 7.46 9.32 -5.44
CA ASP A 51 7.02 10.72 -5.32
C ASP A 51 5.72 10.89 -4.52
N ARG A 52 5.16 9.79 -4.01
CA ARG A 52 3.96 9.73 -3.15
C ARG A 52 2.72 10.33 -3.83
N GLY A 53 2.54 10.04 -5.11
CA GLY A 53 1.38 10.52 -5.88
C GLY A 53 1.40 12.02 -6.25
N ARG A 54 2.47 12.76 -5.93
CA ARG A 54 2.58 14.19 -6.29
C ARG A 54 2.65 14.45 -7.79
N TRP A 55 3.30 13.55 -8.51
CA TRP A 55 3.62 13.74 -9.92
C TRP A 55 3.39 12.42 -10.63
N VAL A 56 2.11 12.12 -10.86
CA VAL A 56 1.67 10.98 -11.65
C VAL A 56 1.08 11.54 -12.94
N PRO A 57 1.65 11.24 -14.11
CA PRO A 57 1.12 11.71 -15.38
C PRO A 57 -0.32 11.24 -15.59
N ALA A 58 -1.16 12.12 -16.14
CA ALA A 58 -2.54 11.78 -16.51
C ALA A 58 -2.61 11.10 -17.88
N ASP A 59 -1.64 11.36 -18.76
CA ASP A 59 -1.55 10.71 -20.05
C ASP A 59 -1.04 9.27 -19.90
N PRO A 60 -1.70 8.26 -20.51
CA PRO A 60 -1.29 6.87 -20.38
C PRO A 60 0.12 6.56 -20.89
N ALA A 61 0.58 7.21 -21.95
CA ALA A 61 1.91 6.96 -22.50
C ALA A 61 3.00 7.55 -21.59
N GLU A 62 2.76 8.76 -21.07
CA GLU A 62 3.65 9.36 -20.07
C GLU A 62 3.65 8.56 -18.75
N LEU A 63 2.50 8.00 -18.36
CA LEU A 63 2.41 7.12 -17.20
C LEU A 63 3.22 5.83 -17.41
N GLU A 64 3.14 5.21 -18.58
CA GLU A 64 3.92 4.02 -18.91
C GLU A 64 5.42 4.31 -18.84
N GLU A 65 5.87 5.44 -19.39
CA GLU A 65 7.26 5.89 -19.28
C GLU A 65 7.67 6.13 -17.82
N TYR A 66 6.83 6.82 -17.04
CA TYR A 66 7.06 7.06 -15.61
C TYR A 66 7.20 5.75 -14.83
N LEU A 67 6.31 4.78 -15.06
CA LEU A 67 6.32 3.48 -14.39
C LEU A 67 7.50 2.60 -14.83
N SER A 68 8.03 2.80 -16.04
CA SER A 68 9.19 2.07 -16.56
C SER A 68 10.51 2.47 -15.87
N THR A 69 10.52 3.57 -15.11
CA THR A 69 11.70 4.07 -14.41
C THR A 69 11.83 3.42 -13.03
N ASP A 70 12.94 2.71 -12.78
CA ASP A 70 13.11 1.85 -11.59
C ASP A 70 13.03 2.61 -10.24
N ASP A 71 13.28 3.93 -10.24
CA ASP A 71 13.27 4.76 -9.03
C ASP A 71 11.89 5.36 -8.70
N LYS A 72 10.90 5.20 -9.59
CA LYS A 72 9.54 5.78 -9.42
C LYS A 72 8.59 4.86 -8.66
N THR A 73 8.91 3.58 -8.55
CA THR A 73 8.13 2.60 -7.79
C THR A 73 8.76 2.34 -6.41
N ASP A 74 7.99 2.55 -5.35
CA ASP A 74 8.35 2.14 -3.99
C ASP A 74 8.11 0.63 -3.82
N LYS A 75 9.15 -0.15 -4.09
CA LYS A 75 9.11 -1.63 -4.08
C LYS A 75 8.70 -2.19 -2.72
N ALA A 76 9.08 -1.53 -1.62
CA ALA A 76 8.73 -1.97 -0.27
C ALA A 76 7.23 -1.79 -0.01
N GLY A 77 6.65 -0.67 -0.45
CA GLY A 77 5.20 -0.46 -0.39
C GLY A 77 4.41 -1.47 -1.22
N VAL A 78 4.88 -1.77 -2.45
CA VAL A 78 4.27 -2.80 -3.31
C VAL A 78 4.35 -4.18 -2.64
N GLN A 79 5.53 -4.57 -2.13
CA GLN A 79 5.71 -5.84 -1.45
C GLN A 79 4.79 -5.98 -0.23
N TYR A 80 4.67 -4.92 0.58
CA TYR A 80 3.74 -4.91 1.71
C TYR A 80 2.29 -5.14 1.25
N LEU A 81 1.83 -4.47 0.19
CA LEU A 81 0.48 -4.65 -0.34
C LEU A 81 0.25 -6.08 -0.87
N MET A 82 1.26 -6.68 -1.50
CA MET A 82 1.20 -8.09 -1.92
C MET A 82 1.05 -9.03 -0.71
N GLN A 83 1.83 -8.81 0.35
CA GLN A 83 1.75 -9.59 1.59
C GLN A 83 0.40 -9.39 2.30
N ALA A 84 -0.06 -8.14 2.42
CA ALA A 84 -1.35 -7.81 3.01
C ALA A 84 -2.49 -8.48 2.27
N ASN A 85 -2.51 -8.39 0.94
CA ASN A 85 -3.56 -8.99 0.13
C ASN A 85 -3.51 -10.53 0.19
N SER A 86 -2.32 -11.12 0.23
CA SER A 86 -2.16 -12.57 0.40
C SER A 86 -2.68 -13.03 1.77
N LEU A 87 -2.32 -12.33 2.84
CA LEU A 87 -2.78 -12.63 4.20
C LEU A 87 -4.31 -12.56 4.30
N ILE A 88 -4.92 -11.49 3.78
CA ILE A 88 -6.38 -11.30 3.82
C ILE A 88 -7.10 -12.50 3.19
N HIS A 89 -6.66 -12.94 2.00
CA HIS A 89 -7.29 -14.06 1.31
C HIS A 89 -6.92 -15.44 1.87
N GLN A 90 -5.84 -15.54 2.66
CA GLN A 90 -5.54 -16.73 3.45
C GLN A 90 -6.46 -16.85 4.66
N LEU A 91 -6.76 -15.74 5.31
CA LEU A 91 -7.67 -15.70 6.47
C LEU A 91 -9.12 -15.88 6.06
N GLU A 92 -9.56 -15.21 4.99
CA GLU A 92 -10.89 -15.39 4.41
C GLU A 92 -10.86 -15.30 2.88
N LYS A 93 -11.11 -16.44 2.23
CA LYS A 93 -10.98 -16.61 0.78
C LYS A 93 -11.90 -15.69 -0.02
N HIS A 94 -13.06 -15.32 0.54
CA HIS A 94 -14.05 -14.47 -0.11
C HIS A 94 -13.95 -12.99 0.29
N ALA A 95 -12.96 -12.63 1.09
CA ALA A 95 -12.75 -11.25 1.51
C ALA A 95 -12.56 -10.33 0.30
N ARG A 96 -13.00 -9.07 0.42
CA ARG A 96 -12.87 -8.06 -0.64
C ARG A 96 -11.81 -7.04 -0.29
N THR A 97 -10.84 -6.86 -1.17
CA THR A 97 -9.85 -5.79 -1.06
C THR A 97 -10.07 -4.75 -2.16
N VAL A 98 -10.09 -3.48 -1.77
CA VAL A 98 -10.26 -2.33 -2.67
C VAL A 98 -9.08 -1.39 -2.49
N ALA A 99 -8.55 -0.85 -3.59
CA ALA A 99 -7.50 0.17 -3.59
C ALA A 99 -8.07 1.50 -4.12
N GLU A 100 -7.74 2.60 -3.44
CA GLU A 100 -7.96 3.98 -3.92
C GLU A 100 -6.63 4.69 -4.15
#